data_AF-A0AB39TCZ4-F1
#
_entry.id   AF-A0AB39TCZ4-F1
#
_cell.length_a   1.000
_cell.length_b   1.000
_cell.length_c   1.000
_cell.angle_alpha   90.00
_cell.angle_beta   90.00
_cell.angle_gamma   90.00
#
_symmetry.space_group_name_H-M   'P 1'
#
loop_
_entity.id
_entity.type
_entity.pdbx_description
1 polymer ?
#
loop_
_entity_poly.entity_id
_entity_poly.type
_entity_poly.pdbx_seq_one_letter_code
_entity_poly.pdbx_strand_id
1 'polypeptide(L)'
;MDPEAKKILEDTYNILEARGWCQGTMQQADGKVCLEGAFRAACGYGDTEEEYPYWASTPTGGAWETLCRTVEQECGDAAPWIWNDAPERTVEDVKLILKRAIES
;
A
#
# COMPACT_ATOMS: atom_id res chain seq x y z
N MET A 1 14.22 3.82 9.53
CA MET A 1 12.92 3.27 9.99
C MET A 1 13.07 2.22 11.10
N ASP A 2 12.02 1.93 11.89
CA ASP A 2 12.01 0.79 12.82
C ASP A 2 11.90 -0.57 12.07
N PRO A 3 12.36 -1.70 12.65
CA PRO A 3 12.38 -2.99 11.95
C PRO A 3 11.00 -3.55 11.59
N GLU A 4 9.98 -3.30 12.41
CA GLU A 4 8.62 -3.78 12.18
C GLU A 4 8.00 -3.03 11.00
N ALA A 5 8.16 -1.70 10.98
CA ALA A 5 7.68 -0.89 9.88
C ALA A 5 8.34 -1.27 8.55
N LYS A 6 9.67 -1.52 8.57
CA LYS A 6 10.38 -1.98 7.37
C LYS A 6 9.82 -3.31 6.88
N LYS A 7 9.60 -4.26 7.78
CA LYS A 7 9.02 -5.57 7.44
C LYS A 7 7.63 -5.43 6.81
N ILE A 8 6.76 -4.56 7.34
CA ILE A 8 5.42 -4.33 6.78
C ILE A 8 5.51 -3.81 5.34
N LEU A 9 6.41 -2.87 5.06
CA LEU A 9 6.59 -2.34 3.69
C LEU A 9 7.17 -3.40 2.74
N GLU A 10 8.12 -4.22 3.20
CA GLU A 10 8.66 -5.35 2.43
C GLU A 10 7.57 -6.39 2.13
N ASP A 11 6.74 -6.74 3.11
CA ASP A 11 5.62 -7.67 2.91
C ASP A 11 4.57 -7.08 1.98
N THR A 12 4.26 -5.78 2.09
CA THR A 12 3.36 -5.07 1.18
C THR A 12 3.85 -5.18 -0.27
N TYR A 13 5.15 -4.95 -0.49
CA TYR A 13 5.78 -5.12 -1.80
C TYR A 13 5.64 -6.55 -2.32
N ASN A 14 5.96 -7.54 -1.48
CA ASN A 14 5.90 -8.96 -1.85
C ASN A 14 4.47 -9.42 -2.17
N ILE A 15 3.46 -8.89 -1.49
CA ILE A 15 2.05 -9.19 -1.76
C ILE A 15 1.65 -8.67 -3.13
N LEU A 16 2.03 -7.43 -3.48
CA LEU A 16 1.78 -6.88 -4.81
C LEU A 16 2.49 -7.70 -5.91
N GLU A 17 3.72 -8.18 -5.66
CA GLU A 17 4.42 -9.06 -6.59
C GLU A 17 3.72 -10.40 -6.79
N ALA A 18 3.21 -10.98 -5.71
CA ALA A 18 2.61 -12.32 -5.75
C ALA A 18 1.20 -12.31 -6.35
N ARG A 19 0.41 -11.27 -6.10
CA ARG A 19 -1.03 -11.22 -6.45
C ARG A 19 -1.34 -10.30 -7.62
N GLY A 20 -0.41 -9.42 -7.97
CA GLY A 20 -0.65 -8.33 -8.90
C GLY A 20 -1.40 -7.17 -8.26
N TRP A 21 -1.40 -6.06 -9.01
CA TRP A 21 -1.89 -4.77 -8.57
C TRP A 21 -3.18 -4.36 -9.29
N CYS A 22 -4.06 -3.64 -8.59
CA CYS A 22 -5.24 -3.00 -9.16
C CYS A 22 -5.50 -1.59 -8.61
N GLN A 23 -6.37 -0.86 -9.28
CA GLN A 23 -6.86 0.47 -8.89
C GLN A 23 -8.36 0.45 -8.61
N GLY A 24 -8.80 1.41 -7.81
CA GLY A 24 -10.22 1.73 -7.59
C GLY A 24 -10.98 0.72 -6.73
N THR A 25 -10.29 -0.29 -6.19
CA THR A 25 -10.87 -1.27 -5.26
C THR A 25 -9.76 -1.91 -4.42
N MET A 26 -10.09 -2.35 -3.20
CA MET A 26 -9.14 -3.01 -2.31
C MET A 26 -8.61 -4.33 -2.88
N GLN A 27 -9.52 -5.09 -3.49
CA GLN A 27 -9.23 -6.35 -4.14
C GLN A 27 -10.20 -6.62 -5.30
N GLN A 28 -9.69 -7.11 -6.42
CA GLN A 28 -10.49 -7.61 -7.54
C GLN A 28 -10.84 -9.10 -7.37
N ALA A 29 -11.87 -9.57 -8.07
CA ALA A 29 -12.29 -10.97 -8.04
C ALA A 29 -11.20 -11.97 -8.49
N ASP A 30 -10.19 -11.52 -9.25
CA ASP A 30 -9.04 -12.32 -9.68
C ASP A 30 -7.90 -12.36 -8.64
N GLY A 31 -8.08 -11.70 -7.49
CA GLY A 31 -7.15 -11.73 -6.37
C GLY A 31 -6.13 -10.60 -6.32
N LYS A 32 -6.07 -9.74 -7.35
CA LYS A 32 -5.22 -8.53 -7.34
C LYS A 32 -5.66 -7.56 -6.26
N VAL A 33 -4.72 -6.79 -5.72
CA VAL A 33 -4.97 -5.83 -4.63
C VAL A 33 -4.41 -4.45 -4.97
N CYS A 34 -5.01 -3.40 -4.41
CA CYS A 34 -4.42 -2.07 -4.45
C CYS A 34 -3.29 -1.93 -3.41
N LEU A 35 -2.60 -0.79 -3.42
CA LEU A 35 -1.56 -0.49 -2.43
C LEU A 35 -2.08 -0.59 -0.98
N GLU A 36 -3.27 -0.06 -0.69
CA GLU A 36 -3.85 -0.13 0.64
C GLU A 36 -4.27 -1.56 1.03
N GLY A 37 -4.88 -2.31 0.10
CA GLY A 37 -5.23 -3.71 0.33
C GLY A 37 -4.00 -4.58 0.64
N ALA A 38 -2.92 -4.39 -0.12
CA ALA A 38 -1.65 -5.06 0.13
C ALA A 38 -1.05 -4.67 1.49
N PHE A 39 -1.11 -3.40 1.87
CA PHE A 39 -0.59 -2.91 3.15
C PHE A 39 -1.37 -3.51 4.33
N ARG A 40 -2.70 -3.55 4.22
CA ARG A 40 -3.57 -4.15 5.25
C ARG A 40 -3.30 -5.64 5.42
N ALA A 41 -3.16 -6.37 4.31
CA ALA A 41 -2.74 -7.77 4.34
C ALA A 41 -1.36 -7.96 5.00
N ALA A 42 -0.39 -7.09 4.72
CA ALA A 42 0.93 -7.13 5.37
C ALA A 42 0.86 -6.91 6.88
N CYS A 43 -0.09 -6.09 7.35
CA CYS A 43 -0.36 -5.89 8.77
C CYS A 43 -1.20 -7.03 9.41
N GLY A 44 -1.56 -8.07 8.66
CA GLY A 44 -2.35 -9.21 9.16
C GLY A 44 -3.86 -8.98 9.19
N TYR A 45 -4.35 -7.93 8.51
CA TYR A 45 -5.78 -7.71 8.31
C TYR A 45 -6.24 -8.38 7.00
N GLY A 46 -7.54 -8.57 6.85
CA GLY A 46 -8.11 -8.95 5.56
C GLY A 46 -7.86 -7.89 4.49
N ASP A 47 -7.84 -8.31 3.23
CA ASP A 47 -7.65 -7.45 2.06
C ASP A 47 -8.93 -7.25 1.24
N THR A 48 -10.05 -7.74 1.75
CA THR A 48 -11.38 -7.44 1.23
C THR A 48 -12.03 -6.28 1.98
N GLU A 49 -12.93 -5.56 1.32
CA GLU A 49 -13.77 -4.54 1.99
C GLU A 49 -14.74 -5.16 3.02
N GLU A 50 -15.06 -6.44 2.89
CA GLU A 50 -15.94 -7.17 3.83
C GLU A 50 -15.21 -7.49 5.14
N GLU A 51 -13.96 -7.93 5.06
CA GLU A 51 -13.13 -8.22 6.24
C GLU A 51 -12.70 -6.94 6.95
N TYR A 52 -12.53 -5.84 6.21
CA TYR A 52 -12.11 -4.57 6.78
C TYR A 52 -12.72 -3.37 6.04
N PRO A 53 -13.89 -2.89 6.48
CA PRO A 53 -14.61 -1.84 5.78
C PRO A 53 -13.82 -0.52 5.76
N TYR A 54 -14.08 0.32 4.77
CA TYR A 54 -13.31 1.55 4.53
C TYR A 54 -13.23 2.51 5.74
N TRP A 55 -14.21 2.44 6.65
CA TRP A 55 -14.29 3.26 7.86
C TRP A 55 -13.44 2.73 9.01
N ALA A 56 -12.98 1.48 8.93
CA ALA A 56 -12.07 0.95 9.92
C ALA A 56 -10.68 1.56 9.67
N SER A 57 -10.07 2.02 10.75
CA SER A 57 -8.80 2.77 10.71
C SER A 57 -7.69 1.90 10.16
N THR A 58 -7.11 2.25 9.01
CA THR A 58 -5.88 1.65 8.51
C THR A 58 -4.86 1.60 9.65
N PRO A 59 -4.12 0.49 9.84
CA PRO A 59 -3.18 0.37 10.94
C PRO A 59 -2.19 1.53 10.91
N THR A 60 -2.37 2.47 11.83
CA THR A 60 -1.52 3.66 11.92
C THR A 60 -0.28 3.27 12.70
N GLY A 61 0.86 3.29 12.04
CA GLY A 61 2.17 2.98 12.63
C GLY A 61 3.30 3.51 11.75
N GLY A 62 4.54 3.28 12.15
CA GLY A 62 5.72 3.83 11.47
C GLY A 62 5.81 3.50 9.97
N ALA A 63 5.27 2.35 9.54
CA ALA A 63 5.21 1.98 8.13
C ALA A 63 4.27 2.88 7.34
N TRP A 64 3.08 3.14 7.87
CA TRP A 64 2.08 3.97 7.21
C TRP A 64 2.55 5.42 7.10
N GLU A 65 3.10 5.97 8.18
CA GLU A 65 3.67 7.33 8.19
C GLU A 65 4.83 7.46 7.20
N THR A 66 5.68 6.43 7.12
CA THR A 66 6.78 6.41 6.16
C THR A 66 6.27 6.39 4.72
N LEU A 67 5.30 5.52 4.42
CA LEU A 67 4.69 5.45 3.09
C LEU A 67 4.03 6.77 2.68
N CYS A 68 3.23 7.38 3.55
CA CYS A 68 2.62 8.69 3.32
C CYS A 68 3.67 9.75 3.01
N ARG A 69 4.71 9.85 3.85
CA ARG A 69 5.79 10.82 3.66
C ARG A 69 6.54 10.59 2.35
N THR A 70 6.79 9.34 1.97
CA THR A 70 7.46 9.03 0.70
C THR A 70 6.61 9.44 -0.49
N VAL A 71 5.29 9.14 -0.48
CA VAL A 71 4.37 9.58 -1.54
C VAL A 71 4.33 11.11 -1.61
N GLU A 72 4.25 11.79 -0.47
CA GLU A 72 4.23 13.25 -0.42
C GLU A 72 5.52 13.87 -0.98
N GLN A 73 6.68 13.34 -0.58
CA GLN A 73 7.98 13.86 -0.99
C GLN A 73 8.30 13.60 -2.48
N GLU A 74 7.95 12.40 -2.97
CA GLU A 74 8.33 11.98 -4.33
C GLU A 74 7.26 12.34 -5.38
N CYS A 75 6.01 12.47 -4.98
CA CYS A 75 4.88 12.66 -5.91
C CYS A 75 4.05 13.92 -5.63
N GLY A 76 4.22 14.58 -4.49
CA GLY A 76 3.44 15.77 -4.12
C GLY A 76 2.01 15.48 -3.68
N ASP A 77 1.68 14.21 -3.42
CA ASP A 77 0.35 13.76 -3.02
C ASP A 77 0.28 13.41 -1.53
N ALA A 78 -0.81 13.80 -0.86
CA ALA A 78 -0.93 13.66 0.60
C ALA A 78 -1.36 12.27 1.08
N ALA A 79 -1.91 11.43 0.19
CA ALA A 79 -2.53 10.16 0.56
C ALA A 79 -2.15 9.04 -0.41
N PRO A 80 -1.50 7.96 0.07
CA PRO A 80 -1.09 6.84 -0.78
C PRO A 80 -2.23 6.19 -1.58
N TRP A 81 -3.45 6.15 -1.03
CA TRP A 81 -4.61 5.57 -1.71
C TRP A 81 -5.13 6.45 -2.86
N ILE A 82 -5.17 7.78 -2.67
CA ILE A 82 -5.56 8.72 -3.74
C ILE A 82 -4.51 8.66 -4.85
N TRP A 83 -3.24 8.69 -4.45
CA TRP A 83 -2.13 8.58 -5.39
C TRP A 83 -2.20 7.27 -6.18
N ASN A 84 -2.43 6.12 -5.52
CA ASN A 84 -2.55 4.79 -6.16
C ASN A 84 -3.61 4.76 -7.27
N ASP A 85 -4.76 5.39 -7.04
CA ASP A 85 -5.91 5.32 -7.94
C ASP A 85 -5.90 6.37 -9.06
N ALA A 86 -4.85 7.20 -9.14
CA ALA A 86 -4.71 8.13 -10.25
C ALA A 86 -4.52 7.37 -11.58
N PRO A 87 -5.26 7.72 -12.65
CA PRO A 87 -5.36 6.91 -13.88
C PRO A 87 -4.04 6.74 -14.65
N GLU A 88 -3.07 7.61 -14.41
CA GLU A 88 -1.72 7.54 -14.98
C GLU A 88 -0.77 6.59 -14.24
N ARG A 89 -1.18 6.04 -13.09
CA ARG A 89 -0.29 5.17 -12.30
C ARG A 89 -0.19 3.78 -12.87
N THR A 90 0.98 3.21 -12.63
CA THR A 90 1.32 1.85 -13.00
C THR A 90 1.74 1.06 -11.77
N VAL A 91 1.75 -0.27 -11.90
CA VAL A 91 2.29 -1.14 -10.85
C VAL A 91 3.78 -0.87 -10.62
N GLU A 92 4.53 -0.48 -11.66
CA GLU A 92 5.92 -0.10 -11.57
C GLU A 92 6.12 1.14 -10.68
N ASP A 93 5.25 2.14 -10.79
CA ASP A 93 5.27 3.34 -9.94
C ASP A 93 5.05 2.97 -8.46
N VAL A 94 4.03 2.16 -8.19
CA VAL A 94 3.69 1.69 -6.83
C VAL A 94 4.86 0.92 -6.22
N LYS A 95 5.46 0.02 -6.99
CA LYS A 95 6.64 -0.74 -6.58
C LYS A 95 7.86 0.15 -6.35
N LEU A 96 8.05 1.19 -7.15
CA LEU A 96 9.15 2.14 -6.98
C LEU A 96 8.99 2.93 -5.67
N ILE A 97 7.79 3.45 -5.39
CA ILE A 97 7.51 4.16 -4.14
C ILE A 97 7.72 3.27 -2.92
N LEU A 98 7.25 2.01 -2.96
CA LEU A 98 7.51 1.07 -1.86
C LEU A 98 9.00 0.82 -1.64
N LYS A 99 9.79 0.66 -2.71
CA LYS A 99 11.26 0.55 -2.59
C LYS A 99 11.87 1.79 -1.94
N ARG A 100 11.44 2.99 -2.34
CA ARG A 100 11.90 4.25 -1.72
C ARG A 100 11.52 4.33 -0.24
N ALA A 101 10.32 3.91 0.12
CA ALA A 101 9.88 3.88 1.51
C ALA A 101 10.74 2.92 2.34
N ILE A 102 11.00 1.71 1.85
CA ILE A 102 11.83 0.67 2.49
C ILE A 102 13.28 1.15 2.73
N GLU A 103 13.81 1.98 1.84
CA GLU A 103 15.18 2.52 1.88
C GLU A 103 15.34 3.75 2.80
N SER A 104 14.25 4.27 3.41
CA SER A 104 14.26 5.47 4.26
C SER A 104 14.55 5.25 5.76
#